data_AF-A0A5C6RXG2-F1
#
_entry.id   AF-A0A5C6RXG2-F1
#
_cell.length_a   1.000
_cell.length_b   1.000
_cell.length_c   1.000
_cell.angle_alpha   90.00
_cell.angle_beta   90.00
_cell.angle_gamma   90.00
#
_symmetry.space_group_name_H-M   'P 1'
#
loop_
_entity.id
_entity.type
_entity.pdbx_description
1 polymer ?
#
loop_
_entity_poly.entity_id
_entity_poly.type
_entity_poly.pdbx_seq_one_letter_code
_entity_poly.pdbx_strand_id
1 'polypeptide(L)'
;MKKLKITLAILIPLFFTSCIVVDNTPGPNGRDGRAYFGVDYEHHAPYSYWDNNSSLPYNPILGNYYRTRPGIYEFEYFINEYDYWYGTYEIWINRGGIGGPHGEPGYDGADTYLMLICDPNGFHEHRDNWKVNMNEPLVIEKKEGKYNYRITIQKGSVLSRPAQEPKFVK
;
A
#
# COMPACT_ATOMS: atom_id res chain seq x y z
N MET A 1 1.78 51.91 -55.23
CA MET A 1 2.30 51.93 -53.84
C MET A 1 1.24 52.19 -52.76
N LYS A 2 0.24 53.07 -52.97
CA LYS A 2 -0.82 53.34 -51.96
C LYS A 2 -1.61 52.10 -51.52
N LYS A 3 -2.00 51.23 -52.47
CA LYS A 3 -2.74 49.99 -52.17
C LYS A 3 -1.93 48.99 -51.33
N LEU A 4 -0.63 48.81 -51.65
CA LEU A 4 0.28 47.94 -50.89
C LEU A 4 0.47 48.41 -49.42
N LYS A 5 0.54 49.73 -49.19
CA LYS A 5 0.64 50.30 -47.84
C LYS A 5 -0.62 50.03 -47.00
N ILE A 6 -1.79 50.04 -47.63
CA ILE A 6 -3.06 49.75 -46.95
C ILE A 6 -3.16 48.25 -46.64
N THR A 7 -2.79 47.36 -47.56
CA THR A 7 -2.79 45.91 -47.31
C THR A 7 -1.83 45.55 -46.16
N LEU A 8 -0.64 46.16 -46.14
CA LEU A 8 0.34 45.93 -45.08
C LEU A 8 -0.15 46.47 -43.72
N ALA A 9 -0.79 47.64 -43.70
CA ALA A 9 -1.37 48.22 -42.48
C ALA A 9 -2.52 47.39 -41.89
N ILE A 10 -3.24 46.62 -42.71
CA ILE A 10 -4.30 45.70 -42.26
C ILE A 10 -3.72 44.35 -41.80
N LEU A 11 -2.66 43.86 -42.46
CA LEU A 11 -2.04 42.57 -42.14
C LEU A 11 -1.12 42.60 -40.90
N ILE A 12 -0.43 43.71 -40.65
CA ILE A 12 0.48 43.85 -39.48
C ILE A 12 -0.23 43.59 -38.13
N PRO A 13 -1.42 44.15 -37.82
CA PRO A 13 -2.08 43.88 -36.55
C PRO A 13 -2.55 42.43 -36.37
N LEU A 14 -2.82 41.69 -37.46
CA LEU A 14 -3.17 40.26 -37.40
C LEU A 14 -2.01 39.37 -36.92
N PHE A 15 -0.75 39.83 -37.09
CA PHE A 15 0.42 39.14 -36.54
C PHE A 15 0.60 39.36 -35.03
N PHE A 16 0.02 40.42 -34.45
CA PHE A 16 0.10 40.71 -33.02
C PHE A 16 -1.03 40.08 -32.20
N THR A 17 -2.08 39.57 -32.83
CA THR A 17 -3.18 38.84 -32.14
C THR A 17 -2.85 37.36 -31.85
N SER A 18 -1.72 36.83 -32.35
CA SER A 18 -1.38 35.41 -32.22
C SER A 18 -0.55 35.05 -30.99
N CYS A 19 -0.39 35.94 -30.02
CA CYS A 19 0.13 35.57 -28.70
C CYS A 19 -0.94 34.77 -27.94
N ILE A 20 -1.07 33.48 -28.26
CA ILE A 20 -1.70 32.51 -27.38
C ILE A 20 -0.80 32.44 -26.15
N VAL A 21 -1.23 33.06 -25.05
CA VAL A 21 -0.63 32.84 -23.73
C VAL A 21 -1.03 31.43 -23.33
N VAL A 22 -0.15 30.47 -23.62
CA VAL A 22 -0.29 29.09 -23.15
C VAL A 22 0.10 29.10 -21.67
N ASP A 23 -0.90 29.05 -20.80
CA ASP A 23 -0.66 28.91 -19.36
C ASP A 23 -0.06 27.52 -19.09
N ASN A 24 1.24 27.48 -18.85
CA ASN A 24 1.98 26.27 -18.50
C ASN A 24 2.10 26.08 -16.99
N THR A 25 1.31 26.79 -16.19
CA THR A 25 1.28 26.58 -14.73
C THR A 25 0.92 25.11 -14.47
N PRO A 26 1.79 24.37 -13.74
CA PRO A 26 1.49 22.98 -13.40
C PRO A 26 0.22 22.92 -12.56
N GLY A 27 -0.63 21.94 -12.85
CA GLY A 27 -1.72 21.59 -11.96
C GLY A 27 -1.23 21.09 -10.60
N PRO A 28 -2.13 20.96 -9.62
CA PRO A 28 -1.79 20.38 -8.34
C PRO A 28 -1.40 18.91 -8.50
N ASN A 29 -0.44 18.46 -7.69
CA ASN A 29 -0.13 17.03 -7.60
C ASN A 29 -1.31 16.27 -7.00
N GLY A 30 -1.50 15.04 -7.47
CA GLY A 30 -2.43 14.10 -6.85
C GLY A 30 -1.97 13.72 -5.45
N ARG A 31 -2.92 13.31 -4.62
CA ARG A 31 -2.67 12.86 -3.25
C ARG A 31 -2.09 11.46 -3.26
N ASP A 32 -1.13 11.22 -2.38
CA ASP A 32 -0.67 9.86 -2.12
C ASP A 32 -1.77 9.02 -1.46
N GLY A 33 -1.82 7.75 -1.85
CA GLY A 33 -2.67 6.75 -1.20
C GLY A 33 -2.23 6.51 0.24
N ARG A 34 -3.13 5.92 1.03
CA ARG A 34 -2.90 5.54 2.43
C ARG A 34 -2.70 4.04 2.56
N ALA A 35 -1.94 3.63 3.56
CA ALA A 35 -1.74 2.22 3.89
C ALA A 35 -2.64 1.80 5.06
N TYR A 36 -3.18 0.58 4.98
CA TYR A 36 -3.98 -0.03 6.03
C TYR A 36 -3.58 -1.48 6.24
N PHE A 37 -3.50 -1.87 7.50
CA PHE A 37 -3.17 -3.23 7.93
C PHE A 37 -4.28 -3.76 8.83
N GLY A 38 -4.65 -5.02 8.63
CA GLY A 38 -5.58 -5.74 9.49
C GLY A 38 -5.09 -7.16 9.74
N VAL A 39 -5.65 -7.78 10.76
CA VAL A 39 -5.40 -9.18 11.10
C VAL A 39 -6.74 -9.89 11.18
N ASP A 40 -6.82 -11.07 10.58
CA ASP A 40 -7.99 -11.95 10.59
C ASP A 40 -7.57 -13.42 10.65
N TYR A 41 -8.53 -14.34 10.68
CA TYR A 41 -8.29 -15.78 10.76
C TYR A 41 -9.28 -16.58 9.93
N GLU A 42 -8.87 -17.73 9.38
CA GLU A 42 -9.71 -18.49 8.44
C GLU A 42 -10.97 -19.07 9.09
N HIS A 43 -10.77 -19.76 10.22
CA HIS A 43 -11.82 -20.52 10.89
C HIS A 43 -11.92 -20.20 12.38
N HIS A 44 -10.76 -20.05 13.03
CA HIS A 44 -10.67 -19.80 14.45
C HIS A 44 -9.54 -18.83 14.75
N ALA A 45 -9.79 -17.93 15.71
CA ALA A 45 -8.75 -17.09 16.27
C ALA A 45 -7.56 -17.95 16.76
N PRO A 46 -6.32 -17.44 16.62
CA PRO A 46 -5.09 -18.14 16.94
C PRO A 46 -4.99 -18.20 18.46
N TYR A 47 -4.05 -18.99 18.94
CA TYR A 47 -3.74 -19.01 20.37
C TYR A 47 -3.29 -17.62 20.85
N SER A 48 -2.40 -16.97 20.10
CA SER A 48 -1.98 -15.60 20.34
C SER A 48 -1.46 -14.92 19.07
N TYR A 49 -1.42 -13.59 19.08
CA TYR A 49 -0.89 -12.77 17.98
C TYR A 49 -0.08 -11.59 18.51
N TRP A 50 1.01 -11.28 17.82
CA TRP A 50 1.84 -10.09 18.06
C TRP A 50 2.33 -9.49 16.74
N ASP A 51 2.43 -8.16 16.72
CA ASP A 51 3.27 -7.44 15.76
C ASP A 51 3.86 -6.17 16.40
N ASN A 52 4.88 -5.60 15.76
CA ASN A 52 5.50 -4.35 16.22
C ASN A 52 4.87 -3.09 15.59
N ASN A 53 3.75 -3.21 14.88
CA ASN A 53 3.04 -2.08 14.29
C ASN A 53 2.20 -1.34 15.34
N SER A 54 2.65 -0.16 15.75
CA SER A 54 1.94 0.66 16.74
C SER A 54 0.54 1.10 16.32
N SER A 55 0.19 0.99 15.04
CA SER A 55 -1.14 1.35 14.52
C SER A 55 -2.19 0.29 14.85
N LEU A 56 -1.75 -0.95 15.05
CA LEU A 56 -2.61 -2.03 15.48
C LEU A 56 -2.69 -2.03 17.02
N PRO A 57 -3.89 -1.81 17.61
CA PRO A 57 -4.05 -1.77 19.05
C PRO A 57 -3.90 -3.16 19.69
N TYR A 58 -3.75 -3.19 21.01
CA TYR A 58 -3.97 -4.41 21.80
C TYR A 58 -5.44 -4.84 21.67
N ASN A 59 -5.67 -6.16 21.57
CA ASN A 59 -6.96 -6.77 21.29
C ASN A 59 -7.67 -6.14 20.07
N PRO A 60 -7.05 -6.20 18.87
CA PRO A 60 -7.65 -5.64 17.67
C PRO A 60 -8.97 -6.35 17.35
N ILE A 61 -9.91 -5.59 16.78
CA ILE A 61 -11.12 -6.18 16.20
C ILE A 61 -10.68 -6.90 14.92
N LEU A 62 -10.86 -8.21 14.93
CA LEU A 62 -10.44 -9.08 13.83
C LEU A 62 -11.23 -8.77 12.56
N GLY A 63 -10.56 -8.81 11.41
CA GLY A 63 -11.14 -8.44 10.12
C GLY A 63 -11.25 -6.93 9.88
N ASN A 64 -10.92 -6.07 10.85
CA ASN A 64 -10.87 -4.63 10.65
C ASN A 64 -9.49 -4.15 10.17
N TYR A 65 -9.52 -3.12 9.34
CA TYR A 65 -8.34 -2.41 8.87
C TYR A 65 -8.02 -1.21 9.74
N TYR A 66 -6.75 -1.08 10.11
CA TYR A 66 -6.18 0.03 10.87
C TYR A 66 -5.21 0.82 9.98
N ARG A 67 -5.37 2.14 9.97
CA ARG A 67 -4.48 3.02 9.20
C ARG A 67 -3.05 2.87 9.69
N THR A 68 -2.17 2.41 8.82
CA THR A 68 -0.79 2.03 9.15
C THR A 68 0.20 2.91 8.38
N ARG A 69 1.38 3.14 8.96
CA ARG A 69 2.45 3.87 8.26
C ARG A 69 3.13 2.92 7.27
N PRO A 70 3.56 3.40 6.09
CA PRO A 70 4.38 2.59 5.20
C PRO A 70 5.68 2.19 5.89
N GLY A 71 6.10 0.93 5.74
CA GLY A 71 7.27 0.41 6.43
C GLY A 71 7.27 -1.11 6.54
N ILE A 72 8.31 -1.63 7.20
CA ILE A 72 8.51 -3.05 7.49
C ILE A 72 8.18 -3.28 8.96
N TYR A 73 7.37 -4.29 9.22
CA TYR A 73 6.92 -4.70 10.54
C TYR A 73 7.19 -6.18 10.74
N GLU A 74 7.48 -6.56 11.98
CA GLU A 74 7.63 -7.95 12.40
C GLU A 74 6.32 -8.42 13.01
N PHE A 75 6.00 -9.69 12.80
CA PHE A 75 4.85 -10.33 13.40
C PHE A 75 5.16 -11.76 13.83
N GLU A 76 4.33 -12.27 14.74
CA GLU A 76 4.21 -13.69 15.03
C GLU A 76 2.79 -14.03 15.47
N TYR A 77 2.36 -15.26 15.20
CA TYR A 77 1.11 -15.79 15.73
C TYR A 77 1.23 -17.27 16.06
N PHE A 78 0.63 -17.66 17.18
CA PHE A 78 0.69 -19.01 17.71
C PHE A 78 -0.54 -19.80 17.28
N ILE A 79 -0.32 -20.99 16.75
CA ILE A 79 -1.38 -21.97 16.47
C ILE A 79 -1.80 -22.63 17.78
N ASN A 80 -0.82 -22.99 18.60
CA ASN A 80 -0.93 -23.57 19.93
C ASN A 80 0.25 -23.05 20.79
N GLU A 81 0.41 -23.53 22.02
CA GLU A 81 1.45 -23.07 22.95
C GLU A 81 2.91 -23.32 22.49
N TYR A 82 3.14 -24.13 21.45
CA TYR A 82 4.48 -24.49 20.95
C TYR A 82 4.75 -24.09 19.50
N ASP A 83 3.75 -24.25 18.63
CA ASP A 83 3.84 -24.00 17.18
C ASP A 83 3.39 -22.58 16.84
N TYR A 84 4.27 -21.81 16.20
CA TYR A 84 3.95 -20.47 15.74
C TYR A 84 4.53 -20.18 14.36
N TRP A 85 3.96 -19.16 13.74
CA TRP A 85 4.45 -18.57 12.50
C TRP A 85 5.00 -17.19 12.80
N TYR A 86 6.05 -16.80 12.10
CA TYR A 86 6.63 -15.47 12.24
C TYR A 86 7.26 -14.97 10.95
N GLY A 87 7.53 -13.67 10.93
CA GLY A 87 8.31 -13.05 9.89
C GLY A 87 8.04 -11.57 9.81
N THR A 88 8.02 -11.04 8.59
CA THR A 88 7.85 -9.61 8.34
C THR A 88 6.78 -9.34 7.32
N TYR A 89 6.02 -8.26 7.51
CA TYR A 89 5.25 -7.67 6.42
C TYR A 89 5.75 -6.26 6.14
N GLU A 90 5.82 -5.92 4.87
CA GLU A 90 6.19 -4.61 4.35
C GLU A 90 5.00 -4.05 3.60
N ILE A 91 4.55 -2.85 3.96
CA ILE A 91 3.45 -2.17 3.30
C ILE A 91 3.95 -0.85 2.69
N TRP A 92 3.64 -0.64 1.42
CA TRP A 92 3.95 0.58 0.69
C TRP A 92 2.67 1.36 0.40
N ILE A 93 2.82 2.56 -0.16
CA ILE A 93 1.73 3.38 -0.67
C ILE A 93 1.86 3.55 -2.17
N ASN A 94 0.73 3.70 -2.84
CA ASN A 94 0.70 4.13 -4.23
C ASN A 94 0.77 5.66 -4.26
N ARG A 95 1.79 6.22 -4.92
CA ARG A 95 1.98 7.67 -5.00
C ARG A 95 0.99 8.32 -5.95
N GLY A 96 0.64 9.56 -5.66
CA GLY A 96 -0.09 10.41 -6.59
C GLY A 96 0.76 10.81 -7.79
N GLY A 97 0.09 11.10 -8.91
CA GLY A 97 0.70 11.65 -10.10
C GLY A 97 1.10 13.11 -9.93
N ILE A 98 2.13 13.53 -10.68
CA ILE A 98 2.50 14.94 -10.81
C ILE A 98 1.41 15.68 -11.59
N GLY A 99 1.13 16.93 -11.21
CA GLY A 99 0.22 17.78 -11.96
C GLY A 99 0.71 18.06 -13.39
N GLY A 100 -0.22 18.01 -14.34
CA GLY A 100 0.04 18.23 -15.76
C GLY A 100 0.07 19.72 -16.14
N PRO A 101 0.40 20.01 -17.41
CA PRO A 101 0.32 21.37 -17.95
C PRO A 101 -1.13 21.89 -17.95
N HIS A 102 -1.29 23.21 -18.10
CA HIS A 102 -2.60 23.88 -18.16
C HIS A 102 -3.46 23.68 -16.90
N GLY A 103 -2.82 23.52 -15.74
CA GLY A 103 -3.52 23.30 -14.48
C GLY A 103 -4.12 21.91 -14.31
N GLU A 104 -3.86 20.96 -15.21
CA GLU A 104 -4.42 19.61 -15.13
C GLU A 104 -3.96 18.90 -13.84
N PRO A 105 -4.89 18.46 -12.97
CA PRO A 105 -4.52 17.82 -11.72
C PRO A 105 -3.89 16.45 -11.96
N GLY A 106 -2.89 16.11 -11.14
CA GLY A 106 -2.35 14.75 -11.10
C GLY A 106 -3.39 13.75 -10.56
N TYR A 107 -3.25 12.47 -10.93
CA TYR A 107 -4.12 11.42 -10.40
C TYR A 107 -3.82 11.10 -8.94
N ASP A 108 -4.83 10.81 -8.13
CA ASP A 108 -4.62 10.34 -6.76
C ASP A 108 -4.12 8.89 -6.74
N GLY A 109 -3.20 8.60 -5.83
CA GLY A 109 -2.72 7.24 -5.58
C GLY A 109 -3.78 6.41 -4.86
N ALA A 110 -3.94 5.14 -5.24
CA ALA A 110 -4.89 4.23 -4.61
C ALA A 110 -4.45 3.83 -3.19
N ASP A 111 -5.40 3.73 -2.27
CA ASP A 111 -5.15 3.19 -0.93
C ASP A 111 -4.70 1.72 -0.99
N THR A 112 -3.75 1.36 -0.14
CA THR A 112 -3.18 0.02 -0.01
C THR A 112 -3.75 -0.70 1.20
N TYR A 113 -4.24 -1.92 0.98
CA TYR A 113 -4.86 -2.75 2.03
C TYR A 113 -4.13 -4.08 2.11
N LEU A 114 -3.68 -4.44 3.32
CA LEU A 114 -3.14 -5.75 3.65
C LEU A 114 -3.93 -6.33 4.82
N MET A 115 -4.58 -7.47 4.60
CA MET A 115 -5.17 -8.28 5.67
C MET A 115 -4.31 -9.53 5.86
N LEU A 116 -3.68 -9.66 7.03
CA LEU A 116 -2.98 -10.87 7.41
C LEU A 116 -4.00 -11.89 7.96
N ILE A 117 -4.39 -12.87 7.14
CA ILE A 117 -5.26 -13.97 7.59
C ILE A 117 -4.40 -15.11 8.10
N CYS A 118 -4.39 -15.32 9.41
CA CYS A 118 -3.55 -16.35 10.00
C CYS A 118 -4.27 -17.72 9.93
N ASP A 119 -3.59 -18.72 9.38
CA ASP A 119 -4.05 -20.10 9.22
C ASP A 119 -3.07 -21.07 9.91
N PRO A 120 -3.54 -22.23 10.43
CA PRO A 120 -2.65 -23.24 11.00
C PRO A 120 -1.59 -23.75 10.01
N ASN A 121 -1.88 -23.80 8.72
CA ASN A 121 -0.96 -24.23 7.67
C ASN A 121 -0.10 -23.08 7.10
N GLY A 122 -0.21 -21.88 7.65
CA GLY A 122 0.52 -20.70 7.22
C GLY A 122 -0.42 -19.52 7.01
N PHE A 123 -0.23 -18.80 5.92
CA PHE A 123 -1.01 -17.61 5.61
C PHE A 123 -1.71 -17.77 4.27
N HIS A 124 -2.89 -17.16 4.13
CA HIS A 124 -3.53 -16.95 2.84
C HIS A 124 -4.15 -15.56 2.76
N GLU A 125 -4.33 -15.02 1.56
CA GLU A 125 -5.08 -13.78 1.34
C GLU A 125 -6.36 -14.12 0.58
N HIS A 126 -7.53 -13.89 1.20
CA HIS A 126 -8.93 -13.82 0.69
C HIS A 126 -9.44 -14.83 -0.38
N ARG A 127 -8.59 -15.48 -1.20
CA ARG A 127 -8.88 -16.42 -2.30
C ARG A 127 -7.72 -17.35 -2.69
N ASP A 128 -6.48 -17.12 -2.24
CA ASP A 128 -5.32 -17.92 -2.67
C ASP A 128 -4.83 -18.86 -1.56
N ASN A 129 -5.04 -20.17 -1.71
CA ASN A 129 -4.57 -21.19 -0.77
C ASN A 129 -3.06 -21.43 -0.89
N TRP A 130 -2.25 -20.64 -0.17
CA TRP A 130 -0.80 -20.87 -0.10
C TRP A 130 -0.47 -21.88 1.00
N LYS A 131 -0.11 -23.11 0.60
CA LYS A 131 0.47 -24.09 1.53
C LYS A 131 1.97 -23.82 1.67
N VAL A 132 2.40 -23.48 2.87
CA VAL A 132 3.82 -23.19 3.14
C VAL A 132 4.58 -24.50 3.32
N ASN A 133 5.69 -24.67 2.59
CA ASN A 133 6.65 -25.75 2.88
C ASN A 133 7.38 -25.40 4.19
N MET A 134 7.39 -26.31 5.17
CA MET A 134 7.84 -26.02 6.54
C MET A 134 9.34 -25.71 6.68
N ASN A 135 10.14 -25.94 5.63
CA ASN A 135 11.60 -25.84 5.69
C ASN A 135 12.18 -24.54 5.13
N GLU A 136 11.38 -23.70 4.47
CA GLU A 136 11.87 -22.48 3.82
C GLU A 136 10.93 -21.29 4.07
N PRO A 137 11.45 -20.07 4.23
CA PRO A 137 10.61 -18.87 4.29
C PRO A 137 9.83 -18.68 2.98
N LEU A 138 8.52 -18.48 3.10
CA LEU A 138 7.67 -18.08 1.97
C LEU A 138 7.68 -16.56 1.83
N VAL A 139 7.97 -16.08 0.62
CA VAL A 139 7.88 -14.66 0.27
C VAL A 139 6.71 -14.44 -0.69
N ILE A 140 5.81 -13.54 -0.34
CA ILE A 140 4.66 -13.13 -1.16
C ILE A 140 4.80 -11.63 -1.40
N GLU A 141 4.94 -11.22 -2.65
CA GLU A 141 4.96 -9.81 -3.03
C GLU A 141 3.81 -9.53 -4.00
N LYS A 142 2.98 -8.53 -3.68
CA LYS A 142 1.89 -8.06 -4.57
C LYS A 142 2.05 -6.57 -4.80
N LYS A 143 2.21 -6.19 -6.07
CA LYS A 143 2.36 -4.81 -6.57
C LYS A 143 1.42 -4.57 -7.74
N GLU A 144 0.12 -4.71 -7.51
CA GLU A 144 -0.91 -4.55 -8.54
C GLU A 144 -2.13 -3.82 -7.99
N GLY A 145 -2.51 -2.72 -8.65
CA GLY A 145 -3.68 -1.92 -8.30
C GLY A 145 -3.62 -1.41 -6.86
N LYS A 146 -4.55 -1.89 -6.02
CA LYS A 146 -4.61 -1.54 -4.59
C LYS A 146 -3.64 -2.34 -3.72
N TYR A 147 -2.93 -3.32 -4.27
CA TYR A 147 -1.98 -4.14 -3.53
C TYR A 147 -0.58 -3.62 -3.75
N ASN A 148 0.09 -3.27 -2.67
CA ASN A 148 1.48 -2.82 -2.69
C ASN A 148 2.12 -3.21 -1.36
N TYR A 149 2.40 -4.50 -1.20
CA TYR A 149 2.97 -5.05 0.02
C TYR A 149 3.81 -6.30 -0.26
N ARG A 150 4.61 -6.70 0.72
CA ARG A 150 5.36 -7.95 0.74
C ARG A 150 5.24 -8.63 2.10
N ILE A 151 5.08 -9.93 2.13
CA ILE A 151 5.05 -10.74 3.35
C ILE A 151 6.16 -11.77 3.24
N THR A 152 6.93 -11.95 4.31
CA THR A 152 7.85 -13.06 4.49
C THR A 152 7.41 -13.80 5.73
N ILE A 153 7.15 -15.10 5.61
CA ILE A 153 6.62 -15.93 6.70
C ILE A 153 7.35 -17.26 6.77
N GLN A 154 7.63 -17.73 7.97
CA GLN A 154 8.29 -19.01 8.23
C GLN A 154 7.75 -19.65 9.50
N LYS A 155 7.81 -20.98 9.54
CA LYS A 155 7.37 -21.74 10.71
C LYS A 155 8.46 -21.70 11.78
N GLY A 156 8.05 -21.53 13.03
CA GLY A 156 8.93 -21.53 14.19
C GLY A 156 8.40 -22.42 15.30
N SER A 157 9.22 -22.59 16.33
CA SER A 157 8.78 -23.15 17.61
C SER A 157 9.42 -22.39 18.76
N VAL A 158 8.81 -22.45 19.94
CA VAL A 158 9.35 -21.77 21.14
C VAL A 158 10.78 -22.22 21.51
N LEU A 159 11.22 -23.36 20.97
CA LEU A 159 12.57 -23.87 21.13
C LEU A 159 13.60 -23.15 20.23
N SER A 160 13.18 -22.56 19.11
CA SER A 160 14.08 -21.93 18.14
C SER A 160 14.21 -20.42 18.32
N ARG A 161 13.23 -19.74 18.93
CA ARG A 161 13.27 -18.30 19.22
C ARG A 161 12.29 -17.95 20.36
N PRO A 162 12.64 -17.01 21.26
CA PRO A 162 11.73 -16.50 22.30
C PRO A 162 10.49 -15.82 21.72
N ALA A 163 9.33 -16.13 22.30
CA ALA A 163 8.06 -15.49 21.99
C ALA A 163 8.02 -14.04 22.48
N GLN A 164 7.29 -13.19 21.76
CA GLN A 164 6.97 -11.81 22.12
C GLN A 164 5.72 -11.76 23.01
N GLU A 165 5.55 -10.65 23.73
CA GLU A 165 4.35 -10.41 24.52
C GLU A 165 3.15 -10.16 23.60
N PRO A 166 2.13 -11.02 23.59
CA PRO A 166 1.07 -10.97 22.58
C PRO A 166 0.19 -9.74 22.73
N LYS A 167 -0.22 -9.17 21.58
CA LYS A 167 -1.27 -8.13 21.50
C LYS A 167 -2.67 -8.71 21.67
N PHE A 168 -2.84 -9.98 21.35
CA PHE A 168 -4.10 -10.71 21.43
C PHE A 168 -3.83 -12.12 21.94
N VAL A 169 -4.68 -12.58 22.86
CA VAL A 169 -4.71 -13.96 23.37
C VAL A 169 -6.17 -14.40 23.40
N LYS A 170 -6.43 -15.64 22.96
CA LYS A 170 -7.78 -16.22 22.94
C LYS A 170 -8.23 -16.71 24.31
#